data_AF-A0A6B3IEN9-F1
#
_entry.id   AF-A0A6B3IEN9-F1
#
_cell.length_a   1.000
_cell.length_b   1.000
_cell.length_c   1.000
_cell.angle_alpha   90.00
_cell.angle_beta   90.00
_cell.angle_gamma   90.00
#
_symmetry.space_group_name_H-M   'P 1'
#
loop_
_entity.id
_entity.type
_entity.pdbx_description
1 polymer ?
#
loop_
_entity_poly.entity_id
_entity_poly.type
_entity_poly.pdbx_seq_one_letter_code
_entity_poly.pdbx_strand_id
1 'polypeptide(L)' 'LHEGEVVGRQDVMGREFGVRREVVTGSWLGLAHQGRGIGTEMRAAALHLAFEGLGARYAVSEARTDNGGSL' A
#
# COMPACT_ATOMS: atom_id res chain seq x y z
N LEU A 1 8.40 8.44 -3.78
CA LEU A 1 9.29 9.56 -3.42
C LEU A 1 8.45 10.60 -2.71
N HIS A 2 9.02 11.33 -1.76
CA HIS A 2 8.43 12.53 -1.19
C HIS A 2 9.50 13.64 -1.30
N GLU A 3 9.17 14.74 -1.97
CA GLU A 3 10.13 15.82 -2.27
C GLU A 3 11.43 15.33 -2.96
N GLY A 4 11.30 14.33 -3.83
CA GLY A 4 12.44 13.74 -4.56
C GLY A 4 13.15 12.60 -3.81
N GLU A 5 12.86 12.39 -2.53
CA GLU A 5 13.57 11.41 -1.69
C GLU A 5 12.79 10.10 -1.50
N VAL A 6 13.51 8.98 -1.38
CA VAL A 6 12.92 7.67 -1.04
C VAL A 6 12.67 7.61 0.46
N VAL A 7 11.41 7.85 0.87
CA VAL A 7 11.01 7.88 2.29
C VAL A 7 10.30 6.62 2.78
N GLY A 8 9.99 5.71 1.85
CA GLY A 8 9.21 4.51 2.14
C GLY A 8 8.92 3.68 0.90
N ARG A 9 8.11 2.64 1.10
CA ARG A 9 7.69 1.71 0.05
C ARG A 9 6.23 1.31 0.25
N GLN A 10 5.51 1.20 -0.85
CA GLN A 10 4.16 0.66 -0.92
C GLN A 10 4.19 -0.50 -1.91
N ASP A 11 3.82 -1.69 -1.44
CA ASP A 11 3.75 -2.90 -2.25
C ASP A 11 2.30 -3.21 -2.62
N VAL A 12 2.12 -3.74 -3.84
CA VAL A 12 0.88 -4.35 -4.34
C VAL A 12 1.26 -5.73 -4.88
N MET A 13 0.70 -6.77 -4.27
CA MET A 13 1.03 -8.16 -4.57
C MET A 13 -0.26 -8.93 -4.83
N GLY A 14 -0.20 -10.02 -5.59
CA GLY A 14 -1.37 -10.85 -5.85
C GLY A 14 -0.95 -12.27 -6.19
N ARG A 15 -1.68 -13.26 -5.65
CA ARG A 15 -1.52 -14.67 -6.01
C ARG A 15 -2.67 -15.07 -6.93
N GLU A 16 -2.35 -15.74 -8.04
CA GLU A 16 -3.36 -16.21 -9.01
C GLU A 16 -4.34 -15.09 -9.44
N PHE A 17 -3.80 -13.87 -9.65
CA PHE A 17 -4.60 -12.66 -9.82
C PHE A 17 -5.63 -12.75 -10.95
N GLY A 18 -5.29 -13.43 -12.06
CA GLY A 18 -6.21 -13.65 -13.18
C GLY A 18 -7.53 -14.32 -12.78
N VAL A 19 -7.49 -15.17 -11.75
CA VAL A 19 -8.66 -15.88 -11.19
C VAL A 19 -9.23 -15.12 -9.99
N ARG A 20 -8.41 -14.84 -8.98
CA ARG A 20 -8.87 -14.26 -7.70
C ARG A 20 -9.28 -12.79 -7.81
N ARG A 21 -8.63 -12.04 -8.69
CA ARG A 21 -8.76 -10.57 -8.79
C ARG A 21 -8.57 -9.88 -7.44
N GLU A 22 -7.71 -10.41 -6.59
CA GLU A 22 -7.43 -9.90 -5.26
C GLU A 22 -5.97 -9.48 -5.15
N VAL A 23 -5.74 -8.35 -4.49
CA VAL A 23 -4.41 -7.88 -4.14
C VAL A 23 -4.21 -7.83 -2.63
N VAL A 24 -2.96 -8.02 -2.21
CA VAL A 24 -2.48 -7.73 -0.85
C VAL A 24 -1.58 -6.50 -0.92
N THR A 25 -1.81 -5.55 -0.02
CA THR A 25 -0.96 -4.36 0.10
C THR A 25 -0.11 -4.42 1.37
N GLY A 26 1.15 -4.00 1.26
CA GLY A 26 2.06 -3.80 2.39
C GLY A 26 2.75 -2.44 2.28
N SER A 27 3.23 -1.90 3.39
CA SER A 27 3.96 -0.63 3.35
C SER A 27 4.91 -0.44 4.52
N TRP A 28 5.92 0.39 4.31
CA TRP A 28 6.68 1.02 5.38
C TRP A 28 7.03 2.46 5.02
N LEU A 29 7.21 3.28 6.06
CA LEU A 29 7.75 4.63 5.99
C LEU A 29 8.86 4.76 7.02
N GLY A 30 9.94 5.44 6.66
CA GLY A 30 10.97 5.83 7.63
C GLY A 30 10.35 6.65 8.77
N LEU A 31 10.83 6.45 10.00
CA LEU A 31 10.22 7.02 11.21
C LEU A 31 10.05 8.56 11.11
N ALA A 32 11.03 9.27 10.56
CA ALA A 32 10.99 10.72 10.38
C ALA A 32 9.88 11.23 9.42
N HIS A 33 9.26 10.33 8.66
CA HIS A 33 8.23 10.63 7.67
C HIS A 33 6.84 10.13 8.08
N GLN A 34 6.71 9.46 9.22
CA GLN A 34 5.42 9.00 9.75
C GLN A 34 4.61 10.16 10.35
N GLY A 35 3.29 9.99 10.50
CA GLY A 35 2.40 11.01 11.07
C GLY A 35 2.12 12.22 10.18
N ARG A 36 2.61 12.21 8.93
CA ARG A 36 2.51 13.33 7.97
C ARG A 36 1.50 13.09 6.85
N GLY A 37 0.64 12.06 6.94
CA GLY A 37 -0.34 11.70 5.90
C GLY A 37 0.22 10.94 4.69
N ILE A 38 1.54 10.86 4.53
CA ILE A 38 2.21 10.20 3.39
C ILE A 38 1.74 8.74 3.20
N GLY A 39 1.59 7.99 4.29
CA GLY A 39 1.16 6.59 4.22
C GLY A 39 -0.26 6.42 3.69
N THR A 40 -1.14 7.35 4.03
CA THR A 40 -2.53 7.38 3.53
C THR A 40 -2.56 7.65 2.04
N GLU A 41 -1.80 8.65 1.56
CA GLU A 41 -1.70 8.96 0.14
C GLU A 41 -1.09 7.80 -0.66
N MET A 42 -0.03 7.17 -0.13
CA MET A 42 0.58 5.99 -0.74
C MET A 42 -0.43 4.85 -0.90
N ARG A 43 -1.25 4.58 0.13
CA ARG A 43 -2.29 3.55 0.06
C ARG A 43 -3.37 3.90 -0.95
N ALA A 44 -3.83 5.14 -0.99
CA ALA A 44 -4.83 5.59 -1.95
C ALA A 44 -4.34 5.39 -3.40
N ALA A 45 -3.09 5.77 -3.69
CA ALA A 45 -2.49 5.57 -5.00
C ALA A 45 -2.36 4.08 -5.37
N ALA A 46 -1.94 3.23 -4.44
CA ALA A 46 -1.84 1.78 -4.65
C ALA A 46 -3.19 1.11 -4.89
N LEU A 47 -4.22 1.51 -4.13
CA LEU A 47 -5.58 1.00 -4.33
C LEU A 47 -6.16 1.46 -5.66
N HIS A 48 -5.95 2.73 -6.04
CA HIS A 48 -6.38 3.22 -7.35
C HIS A 48 -5.73 2.43 -8.49
N LEU A 49 -4.41 2.21 -8.43
CA LEU A 49 -3.72 1.34 -9.39
C LEU A 49 -4.31 -0.08 -9.40
N ALA A 50 -4.56 -0.68 -8.24
CA ALA A 50 -5.09 -2.04 -8.16
C ALA A 50 -6.48 -2.16 -8.80
N PHE A 51 -7.40 -1.26 -8.46
CA PHE A 51 -8.79 -1.33 -8.94
C PHE A 51 -8.91 -0.86 -10.39
N GLU A 52 -8.48 0.36 -10.69
CA GLU A 52 -8.67 0.97 -12.02
C GLU A 52 -7.61 0.50 -13.01
N GLY A 53 -6.35 0.42 -12.58
CA GLY A 53 -5.24 0.06 -13.47
C GLY A 53 -5.13 -1.44 -13.75
N LEU A 54 -5.38 -2.28 -12.75
CA LEU A 54 -5.18 -3.74 -12.84
C LEU A 54 -6.48 -4.55 -12.86
N GLY A 55 -7.63 -3.92 -12.57
CA GLY A 55 -8.93 -4.59 -12.54
C GLY A 55 -9.06 -5.56 -11.36
N ALA A 56 -8.46 -5.25 -10.21
CA ALA A 56 -8.73 -5.96 -8.97
C ALA A 56 -10.20 -5.75 -8.56
N ARG A 57 -10.74 -6.69 -7.80
CA ARG A 57 -12.07 -6.63 -7.17
C ARG A 57 -11.99 -6.58 -5.65
N TYR A 58 -10.89 -7.08 -5.09
CA TYR A 58 -10.64 -7.12 -3.66
C TYR A 58 -9.24 -6.60 -3.36
N ALA A 59 -9.10 -5.91 -2.24
CA ALA A 59 -7.81 -5.53 -1.68
C ALA A 59 -7.80 -5.89 -0.20
N VAL A 60 -6.76 -6.60 0.22
CA VAL A 60 -6.51 -6.99 1.60
C VAL A 60 -5.26 -6.25 2.08
N SER A 61 -5.29 -5.71 3.28
CA SER A 61 -4.10 -5.10 3.88
C SER A 61 -3.62 -6.00 5.01
N GLU A 62 -2.32 -6.27 5.04
CA GLU A 62 -1.68 -6.95 6.16
C GLU A 62 -0.83 -5.93 6.90
N ALA A 63 -1.14 -5.73 8.18
CA ALA A 63 -0.33 -4.95 9.10
C ALA A 63 0.13 -5.89 10.22
N ARG A 64 1.40 -5.78 10.63
CA ARG A 64 1.82 -6.43 11.87
C ARG A 64 1.17 -5.73 13.06
N THR A 65 0.80 -6.49 14.08
CA THR A 65 0.12 -5.97 15.28
C THR A 65 0.97 -4.98 16.09
N ASP A 66 2.29 -4.96 15.89
CA ASP A 66 3.23 -3.99 16.46
C ASP A 66 3.32 -2.67 15.66
N ASN A 67 2.62 -2.56 14.54
CA ASN A 67 2.65 -1.41 13.64
C ASN A 67 1.36 -0.59 13.75
N GLY A 68 1.24 0.19 14.82
CA GLY A 68 0.10 1.08 15.05
C GLY A 68 -0.13 2.11 13.94
N GLY A 69 0.90 2.47 13.17
CA GLY A 69 0.77 3.38 12.04
C GLY A 69 0.15 2.75 10.78
N SER A 70 -0.02 1.43 10.73
CA SER A 70 -0.61 0.71 9.59
C SER A 70 -1.91 -0.03 9.92
N LEU A 71 -2.34 -0.02 11.18
CA LEU A 71 -3.64 -0.53 11.63
C LEU A 71 -4.79 0.42 11.23
#